data_AF-A0A5E4TDZ4-F1
#
_entry.id   AF-A0A5E4TDZ4-F1
#
_cell.length_a   1.000
_cell.length_b   1.000
_cell.length_c   1.000
_cell.angle_alpha   90.00
_cell.angle_beta   90.00
_cell.angle_gamma   90.00
#
_symmetry.space_group_name_H-M   'P 1'
#
loop_
_entity.id
_entity.type
_entity.pdbx_description
1 polymer ?
#
loop_
_entity_poly.entity_id
_entity_poly.type
_entity_poly.pdbx_seq_one_letter_code
_entity_poly.pdbx_strand_id
1 'polypeptide(L)'
;MGANNRALTTKQPERISGLSGLIRQVQTMIEHSGNPDKFNAAQWVDQWIETPNPALGGIRPSALMDTVAGQALVSSVLSKMLSGAYA
;
A
#
# COMPACT_ATOMS: atom_id res chain seq x y z
N MET A 1 -9.38 -18.22 -27.69
CA MET A 1 -9.41 -16.88 -27.07
C MET A 1 -10.36 -16.93 -25.88
N GLY A 2 -9.88 -16.78 -24.64
CA GLY A 2 -10.78 -16.89 -23.47
C GLY A 2 -10.16 -16.88 -22.07
N ALA A 3 -8.87 -16.55 -21.91
CA ALA A 3 -8.20 -16.58 -20.61
C ALA A 3 -8.19 -15.23 -19.85
N ASN A 4 -8.77 -14.16 -20.40
CA ASN A 4 -8.51 -12.80 -19.92
C ASN A 4 -9.49 -12.29 -18.85
N ASN A 5 -10.69 -12.85 -18.70
CA ASN A 5 -11.66 -12.33 -17.72
C ASN A 5 -11.43 -12.82 -16.29
N ARG A 6 -10.97 -14.06 -16.09
CA ARG A 6 -10.77 -14.63 -14.74
C ARG A 6 -9.63 -13.94 -14.00
N ALA A 7 -8.55 -13.61 -14.72
CA ALA A 7 -7.40 -12.91 -14.17
C ALA A 7 -7.71 -11.45 -13.78
N LEU A 8 -8.66 -10.79 -14.46
CA LEU A 8 -9.12 -9.45 -14.05
C LEU A 8 -9.96 -9.53 -12.77
N THR A 9 -10.84 -10.53 -12.66
CA THR A 9 -11.70 -10.72 -11.48
C THR A 9 -10.94 -11.13 -10.22
N THR A 10 -9.82 -11.86 -10.31
CA THR A 10 -9.02 -12.23 -9.12
C THR A 10 -8.12 -11.08 -8.63
N LYS A 11 -7.68 -10.20 -9.53
CA LYS A 11 -6.81 -9.05 -9.18
C LYS A 11 -7.54 -7.96 -8.39
N GLN A 12 -8.83 -7.76 -8.65
CA GLN A 12 -9.65 -6.75 -7.95
C GLN A 12 -9.79 -6.99 -6.43
N PRO A 13 -10.20 -8.18 -5.95
CA PRO A 13 -10.29 -8.47 -4.52
C PRO A 13 -8.92 -8.50 -3.85
N GLU A 14 -7.87 -8.99 -4.54
CA GLU A 14 -6.50 -8.93 -4.04
C GLU A 14 -6.07 -7.48 -3.78
N ARG A 15 -6.25 -6.60 -4.77
CA ARG A 15 -5.92 -5.16 -4.65
C ARG A 15 -6.66 -4.51 -3.48
N ILE A 16 -7.96 -4.75 -3.33
CA ILE A 16 -8.77 -4.19 -2.23
C ILE A 16 -8.28 -4.68 -0.87
N SER A 17 -8.00 -5.98 -0.74
CA SER A 17 -7.46 -6.56 0.48
C SER A 17 -6.10 -5.97 0.83
N GLY A 18 -5.22 -5.82 -0.16
CA GLY A 18 -3.91 -5.20 -0.03
C GLY A 18 -4.00 -3.75 0.45
N LEU A 19 -4.87 -2.93 -0.17
CA LEU A 19 -5.08 -1.54 0.24
C LEU A 19 -5.62 -1.43 1.67
N SER A 20 -6.58 -2.28 2.03
CA SER A 20 -7.09 -2.37 3.40
C SER A 20 -5.99 -2.74 4.39
N GLY A 21 -5.05 -3.60 3.98
CA GLY A 21 -3.86 -3.95 4.74
C GLY A 21 -2.93 -2.76 4.97
N LEU A 22 -2.65 -1.97 3.93
CA LEU A 22 -1.82 -0.76 4.04
C LEU A 22 -2.45 0.27 4.98
N ILE A 23 -3.77 0.49 4.89
CA ILE A 23 -4.48 1.43 5.78
C ILE A 23 -4.31 0.99 7.24
N ARG A 24 -4.55 -0.29 7.55
CA ARG A 24 -4.36 -0.81 8.91
C ARG A 24 -2.91 -0.66 9.38
N GLN A 25 -1.93 -0.92 8.51
CA GLN A 25 -0.51 -0.76 8.83
C GLN A 25 -0.17 0.68 9.23
N VAL A 26 -0.67 1.67 8.48
CA VAL A 26 -0.48 3.09 8.81
C VAL A 26 -1.19 3.47 10.11
N GLN A 27 -2.42 2.99 10.33
CA GLN A 27 -3.17 3.23 11.58
C GLN A 27 -2.38 2.73 12.79
N THR A 28 -1.95 1.47 12.77
CA THR A 28 -1.16 0.87 13.85
C THR A 28 0.10 1.71 14.15
N MET A 29 0.84 2.13 13.12
CA MET A 29 2.05 2.94 13.32
C MET A 29 1.79 4.30 13.98
N ILE A 30 0.64 4.91 13.71
CA ILE A 30 0.29 6.23 14.25
C ILE A 30 -0.33 6.14 15.63
N GLU A 31 -1.08 5.09 15.91
CA GLU A 31 -1.53 4.74 17.26
C GLU A 31 -0.34 4.61 18.21
N HIS A 32 0.75 3.95 17.76
CA HIS A 32 2.00 3.86 18.51
C HIS A 32 2.74 5.20 18.68
N SER A 33 2.42 6.21 17.85
CA SER A 33 3.07 7.53 17.85
C SER A 33 2.31 8.60 18.65
N GLY A 34 1.16 8.26 19.26
CA GLY A 34 0.56 9.02 20.36
C GLY A 34 -0.51 10.06 20.01
N ASN A 35 -0.93 10.22 18.75
CA ASN A 35 -2.10 11.07 18.44
C ASN A 35 -2.87 10.65 17.15
N PRO A 36 -3.69 9.58 17.22
CA PRO A 36 -4.43 9.08 16.05
C PRO A 36 -5.63 9.94 15.63
N ASP A 37 -6.21 10.75 16.53
CA ASP A 37 -7.51 11.42 16.32
C ASP A 37 -7.57 12.44 15.17
N LYS A 38 -6.42 12.88 14.65
CA LYS A 38 -6.37 13.88 13.56
C LYS A 38 -5.82 13.33 12.25
N PHE A 39 -5.46 12.04 12.20
CA PHE A 39 -4.83 11.46 11.02
C PHE A 39 -5.78 10.51 10.27
N ASN A 40 -6.10 10.87 9.03
CA ASN A 40 -6.87 9.99 8.15
C ASN A 40 -5.94 9.07 7.35
N ALA A 41 -5.75 7.85 7.86
CA ALA A 41 -4.89 6.86 7.21
C ALA A 41 -5.37 6.41 5.84
N ALA A 42 -6.69 6.32 5.63
CA ALA A 42 -7.24 5.97 4.33
C ALA A 42 -6.89 7.02 3.28
N GLN A 43 -7.10 8.30 3.62
CA GLN A 43 -6.78 9.42 2.74
C GLN A 43 -5.27 9.54 2.48
N TRP A 44 -4.45 9.33 3.50
CA TRP A 44 -3.00 9.36 3.32
C TRP A 44 -2.50 8.23 2.41
N VAL A 45 -3.00 7.00 2.61
CA VAL A 45 -2.65 5.85 1.74
C VAL A 45 -3.10 6.12 0.30
N ASP A 46 -4.32 6.62 0.09
CA ASP A 46 -4.85 6.96 -1.23
C ASP A 46 -3.94 7.92 -2.00
N GLN A 47 -3.42 8.95 -1.34
CA GLN A 47 -2.47 9.89 -1.94
C GLN A 47 -1.08 9.27 -2.14
N TRP A 48 -0.60 8.50 -1.17
CA TRP A 48 0.72 7.90 -1.20
C TRP A 48 0.86 6.86 -2.31
N ILE A 49 -0.15 6.01 -2.53
CA ILE A 49 -0.07 4.97 -3.57
C ILE A 49 -0.03 5.52 -4.99
N GLU A 50 -0.52 6.75 -5.21
CA GLU A 50 -0.47 7.44 -6.50
C GLU A 50 0.80 8.29 -6.68
N THR A 51 1.64 8.38 -5.65
CA THR A 51 2.89 9.14 -5.69
C THR A 51 4.04 8.21 -6.09
N PRO A 52 4.84 8.56 -7.13
CA PRO A 52 6.06 7.82 -7.47
C PRO A 52 7.01 7.67 -6.28
N ASN A 53 7.41 6.45 -5.96
CA ASN A 53 8.29 6.19 -4.82
C ASN A 53 9.71 5.85 -5.30
N PRO A 54 10.75 6.63 -4.91
CA PRO A 54 12.14 6.34 -5.25
C PRO A 54 12.61 4.94 -4.81
N ALA A 55 12.12 4.43 -3.68
CA ALA A 55 12.42 3.10 -3.18
C ALA A 55 11.88 1.96 -4.08
N LEU A 56 10.90 2.29 -4.93
CA LEU A 56 10.31 1.40 -5.92
C LEU A 56 10.82 1.71 -7.34
N GLY A 57 11.96 2.40 -7.46
CA GLY A 57 12.52 2.80 -8.76
C GLY A 57 11.71 3.89 -9.46
N GLY A 58 10.98 4.73 -8.72
CA GLY A 58 10.14 5.79 -9.27
C GLY A 58 8.77 5.31 -9.76
N ILE A 59 8.39 4.07 -9.44
CA ILE A 59 7.06 3.53 -9.77
C ILE A 59 6.07 3.89 -8.65
N ARG A 60 4.80 4.07 -9.03
CA ARG A 60 3.70 4.27 -8.09
C ARG A 60 3.37 2.96 -7.38
N PRO A 61 3.22 2.94 -6.04
CA PRO A 61 2.81 1.73 -5.32
C PRO A 61 1.53 1.09 -5.88
N SER A 62 0.56 1.88 -6.36
CA SER A 62 -0.70 1.37 -6.93
C SER A 62 -0.53 0.46 -8.15
N ALA A 63 0.58 0.58 -8.88
CA ALA A 63 0.91 -0.27 -10.02
C ALA A 63 1.35 -1.69 -9.62
N LEU A 64 1.72 -1.90 -8.35
CA LEU A 64 2.21 -3.17 -7.83
C LEU A 64 1.13 -3.95 -7.05
N MET A 65 -0.01 -3.33 -6.77
CA MET A 65 -1.05 -3.87 -5.88
C MET A 65 -1.87 -5.03 -6.48
N ASP A 66 -1.69 -5.35 -7.77
CA ASP A 66 -2.41 -6.43 -8.45
C ASP A 66 -1.85 -7.83 -8.16
N THR A 67 -0.78 -7.93 -7.37
CA THR A 67 -0.15 -9.21 -7.04
C THR A 67 0.24 -9.25 -5.57
N VAL A 68 0.11 -10.41 -4.94
CA VAL A 68 0.56 -10.63 -3.55
C VAL A 68 2.04 -10.23 -3.36
N ALA A 69 2.91 -10.55 -4.32
CA ALA A 69 4.33 -10.20 -4.27
C ALA A 69 4.54 -8.67 -4.29
N GLY A 70 3.82 -7.96 -5.16
CA GLY A 70 3.88 -6.50 -5.22
C GLY A 70 3.31 -5.83 -3.96
N GLN A 71 2.23 -6.37 -3.40
CA GLN A 71 1.67 -5.90 -2.13
C GLN A 71 2.66 -6.05 -0.97
N ALA A 72 3.36 -7.19 -0.88
CA ALA A 72 4.39 -7.42 0.14
C ALA A 72 5.55 -6.43 0.00
N LEU A 73 5.99 -6.14 -1.23
CA LEU A 73 7.02 -5.14 -1.50
C LEU A 73 6.58 -3.73 -1.06
N VAL A 74 5.37 -3.33 -1.44
CA VAL A 74 4.78 -2.03 -1.07
C VAL A 74 4.67 -1.89 0.45
N SER A 75 4.17 -2.93 1.13
CA SER A 75 4.08 -2.95 2.60
C SER A 75 5.45 -2.84 3.28
N SER A 76 6.48 -3.51 2.74
CA SER A 76 7.85 -3.43 3.27
C SER A 76 8.44 -2.02 3.12
N VAL A 77 8.26 -1.39 1.95
CA VAL A 77 8.70 0.00 1.72
C VAL A 77 7.99 0.95 2.67
N LEU A 78 6.67 0.81 2.82
CA LEU A 78 5.87 1.61 3.73
C LEU A 78 6.37 1.51 5.18
N SER A 79 6.66 0.29 5.66
CA SER A 79 7.23 0.07 7.00
C SER A 79 8.53 0.82 7.20
N LYS A 80 9.46 0.75 6.23
CA LYS A 80 10.77 1.42 6.33
C LYS A 80 10.63 2.94 6.33
N MET A 81 9.71 3.48 5.54
CA MET A 81 9.45 4.92 5.49
C MET A 81 8.89 5.44 6.83
N LEU A 82 7.95 4.70 7.42
CA LEU A 82 7.25 5.13 8.64
C LEU A 82 8.03 4.85 9.93
N SER A 83 8.91 3.85 9.95
CA SER A 83 9.80 3.60 11.09
C SER A 83 11.00 4.56 11.17
N GLY A 84 11.17 5.45 10.19
CA GLY A 84 12.36 6.28 10.05
C GLY A 84 13.61 5.50 9.65
N ALA A 85 13.49 4.21 9.27
CA ALA A 85 14.60 3.38 8.79
C ALA A 85 15.05 3.71 7.36
N TYR A 86 14.58 4.84 6.81
CA TYR A 86 15.22 5.56 5.71
C TYR A 86 16.08 6.68 6.30
N ALA A 87 17.21 6.31 6.87
CA ALA A 87 18.35 7.17 7.18
C ALA A 87 19.63 6.48 6.71
#